data_AF-A0A4R4VJZ9-F1
#
_entry.id   AF-A0A4R4VJZ9-F1
#
_cell.length_a   1.000
_cell.length_b   1.000
_cell.length_c   1.000
_cell.angle_alpha   90.00
_cell.angle_beta   90.00
_cell.angle_gamma   90.00
#
_symmetry.space_group_name_H-M   'P 1'
#
loop_
_entity.id
_entity.type
_entity.pdbx_description
1 polymer ?
#
loop_
_entity_poly.entity_id
_entity_poly.type
_entity_poly.pdbx_seq_one_letter_code
_entity_poly.pdbx_strand_id
1 'polypeptide(L)'
;MAMASLVAPSAQAQAQEREPRDPSGLTALRQGAEKSAKELEDATKALEKRRAEIAASEKQLKSKLTALQELEGRLAVMRRPVAELVELMYEQPVAADGVLPFLSGGSDQRKLRALTDATHMVTMRQQAVEQTSALYKEAERLAAEAQELRAGNLLAEAQIAAEVDTLRKRSDKIVKSLTAELVKLGIKIDKVGRDALGCNPLRAATADDYPNGLIPKGMLCPLQQKGHSLRADATIAFVSLNEAYRKQFGKSMCVTDAYRSLGEQQSVYYRRPGFAAVPGRSNHGLGLAVDLCGGVERSGSAEFVWMEKNAKRYGWFHPAWAYSNPFEPWHWEYDPDIDSVL
;
A
#
# COMPACT_ATOMS: atom_id res chain seq x y z
N MET A 1 64.87 -50.11 -6.40
CA MET A 1 64.28 -50.93 -7.48
C MET A 1 62.77 -50.78 -7.38
N ALA A 2 62.20 -49.90 -8.21
CA ALA A 2 61.39 -50.24 -9.41
C ALA A 2 59.92 -50.55 -9.01
N MET A 3 59.02 -49.56 -9.08
CA MET A 3 58.13 -49.21 -10.22
C MET A 3 57.11 -50.31 -10.58
N ALA A 4 55.82 -50.03 -10.42
CA ALA A 4 54.95 -49.60 -11.53
C ALA A 4 53.47 -49.48 -11.12
N SER A 5 52.83 -48.47 -11.71
CA SER A 5 51.42 -48.06 -11.65
C SER A 5 50.38 -49.14 -11.95
N LEU A 6 49.10 -48.86 -11.66
CA LEU A 6 48.05 -48.71 -12.69
C LEU A 6 46.73 -48.15 -12.10
N VAL A 7 46.37 -46.95 -12.59
CA VAL A 7 45.05 -46.54 -13.11
C VAL A 7 43.84 -46.42 -12.16
N ALA A 8 43.41 -45.17 -11.97
CA ALA A 8 42.00 -44.80 -11.81
C ALA A 8 41.37 -44.51 -13.19
N PRO A 9 40.04 -44.68 -13.33
CA PRO A 9 39.26 -43.55 -13.80
C PRO A 9 37.92 -43.34 -13.05
N SER A 10 37.75 -42.09 -12.61
CA SER A 10 36.58 -41.20 -12.70
C SER A 10 35.14 -41.70 -12.92
N ALA A 11 34.24 -40.91 -12.32
CA ALA A 11 32.83 -40.61 -12.66
C ALA A 11 31.81 -41.33 -11.74
N GLN A 12 30.81 -40.67 -11.15
CA GLN A 12 30.12 -39.45 -11.53
C GLN A 12 29.75 -38.64 -10.29
N ALA A 13 30.05 -37.34 -10.33
CA ALA A 13 29.29 -36.37 -9.54
C ALA A 13 27.81 -36.58 -9.87
N GLN A 14 27.03 -37.03 -8.89
CA GLN A 14 25.59 -37.03 -9.01
C GLN A 14 25.17 -35.60 -9.29
N ALA A 15 24.68 -35.40 -10.51
CA ALA A 15 24.01 -34.19 -10.90
C ALA A 15 22.97 -33.87 -9.84
N GLN A 16 23.13 -32.74 -9.14
CA GLN A 16 21.99 -32.03 -8.59
C GLN A 16 21.02 -31.87 -9.76
N GLU A 17 19.96 -32.68 -9.78
CA GLU A 17 18.79 -32.43 -10.62
C GLU A 17 18.42 -30.97 -10.36
N ARG A 18 18.73 -30.10 -11.33
CA ARG A 18 18.22 -28.74 -11.32
C ARG A 18 16.72 -28.89 -11.38
N GLU A 19 16.08 -28.75 -10.23
CA GLU A 19 14.63 -28.66 -10.11
C GLU A 19 14.09 -27.82 -11.27
N PRO A 20 13.15 -28.34 -12.08
CA PRO A 20 12.65 -27.57 -13.21
C PRO A 20 11.98 -26.31 -12.65
N ARG A 21 12.63 -25.16 -12.80
CA ARG A 21 12.10 -23.84 -12.47
C ARG A 21 10.94 -23.52 -13.40
N ASP A 22 9.97 -22.73 -12.92
CA ASP A 22 8.92 -22.16 -13.75
C ASP A 22 9.54 -21.59 -15.03
N PRO A 23 9.21 -22.14 -16.22
CA PRO A 23 9.84 -21.76 -17.47
C PRO A 23 9.59 -20.30 -17.87
N SER A 24 8.59 -19.66 -17.27
CA SER A 24 8.13 -18.30 -17.59
C SER A 24 8.34 -17.28 -16.47
N GLY A 25 8.70 -17.72 -15.26
CA GLY A 25 8.82 -16.85 -14.08
C GLY A 25 7.51 -16.16 -13.67
N LEU A 26 6.37 -16.64 -14.16
CA LEU A 26 5.04 -16.14 -13.87
C LEU A 26 4.71 -16.21 -12.38
N THR A 27 5.11 -17.27 -11.68
CA THR A 27 4.87 -17.40 -10.23
C THR A 27 5.54 -16.25 -9.47
N ALA A 28 6.80 -15.95 -9.78
CA ALA A 28 7.53 -14.84 -9.16
C ALA A 28 6.94 -13.47 -9.52
N LEU A 29 6.49 -13.29 -10.77
CA LEU A 29 5.83 -12.06 -11.20
C LEU A 29 4.48 -11.85 -10.50
N ARG A 30 3.69 -12.92 -10.31
CA ARG A 30 2.42 -12.90 -9.57
C ARG A 30 2.66 -12.53 -8.11
N GLN A 31 3.52 -13.26 -7.41
CA GLN A 31 3.88 -12.97 -6.01
C GLN A 31 4.40 -11.55 -5.84
N GLY A 32 5.24 -11.08 -6.76
CA GLY A 32 5.74 -9.71 -6.78
C GLY A 32 4.62 -8.67 -6.98
N ALA A 33 3.62 -8.96 -7.81
CA ALA A 33 2.49 -8.10 -8.06
C ALA A 33 1.56 -8.00 -6.84
N GLU A 34 1.24 -9.14 -6.22
CA GLU A 34 0.45 -9.22 -4.98
C GLU A 34 1.12 -8.47 -3.83
N LYS A 35 2.42 -8.69 -3.63
CA LYS A 35 3.20 -7.96 -2.62
C LYS A 35 3.19 -6.46 -2.87
N SER A 36 3.39 -6.04 -4.11
CA SER A 36 3.40 -4.61 -4.46
C SER A 36 2.02 -3.96 -4.32
N ALA A 37 0.94 -4.71 -4.59
CA ALA A 37 -0.42 -4.25 -4.36
C ALA A 37 -0.69 -4.05 -2.86
N LYS A 38 -0.26 -5.00 -2.02
CA LYS A 38 -0.38 -4.88 -0.56
C LYS A 38 0.44 -3.72 0.01
N GLU A 39 1.70 -3.57 -0.41
CA GLU A 39 2.56 -2.44 -0.03
C GLU A 39 1.90 -1.09 -0.40
N LEU A 40 1.29 -0.99 -1.58
CA LEU A 40 0.58 0.20 -2.01
C LEU A 40 -0.70 0.47 -1.20
N GLU A 41 -1.46 -0.57 -0.87
CA GLU A 41 -2.65 -0.46 -0.01
C GLU A 41 -2.27 0.04 1.39
N ASP A 42 -1.26 -0.58 2.00
CA ASP A 42 -0.76 -0.20 3.32
C ASP A 42 -0.22 1.25 3.32
N ALA A 43 0.54 1.64 2.29
CA ALA A 43 1.01 3.01 2.11
C ALA A 43 -0.14 4.02 1.91
N THR A 44 -1.21 3.61 1.21
CA THR A 44 -2.40 4.44 1.02
C THR A 44 -3.14 4.66 2.35
N LYS A 45 -3.31 3.61 3.15
CA LYS A 45 -3.88 3.72 4.52
C LYS A 45 -3.01 4.60 5.42
N ALA A 46 -1.69 4.46 5.35
CA ALA A 46 -0.76 5.31 6.09
C ALA A 46 -0.87 6.78 5.68
N LEU A 47 -1.04 7.05 4.38
CA LEU A 47 -1.28 8.39 3.85
C LEU A 47 -2.59 8.98 4.36
N GLU A 48 -3.68 8.21 4.40
CA GLU A 48 -4.96 8.67 4.96
C GLU A 48 -4.84 9.06 6.43
N LYS A 49 -4.17 8.22 7.23
CA LYS A 49 -3.87 8.53 8.63
C LYS A 49 -3.04 9.81 8.75
N ARG A 50 -2.00 9.97 7.93
CA ARG A 50 -1.15 11.16 7.99
C ARG A 50 -1.88 12.43 7.56
N ARG A 51 -2.78 12.35 6.58
CA ARG A 51 -3.65 13.48 6.19
C ARG A 51 -4.52 13.93 7.35
N ALA A 52 -5.02 13.01 8.17
CA ALA A 52 -5.76 13.37 9.38
C ALA A 52 -4.85 14.08 10.42
N GLU A 53 -3.61 13.63 10.58
CA GLU A 53 -2.61 14.29 11.45
C GLU A 53 -2.26 15.70 10.94
N ILE A 54 -2.06 15.87 9.63
CA ILE A 54 -1.81 17.17 8.99
C ILE A 54 -3.02 18.09 9.19
N ALA A 55 -4.25 17.62 8.96
CA ALA A 55 -5.45 18.42 9.20
C ALA A 55 -5.58 18.90 10.67
N ALA A 56 -5.18 18.06 11.62
CA ALA A 56 -5.10 18.46 13.03
C ALA A 56 -4.01 19.51 13.28
N SER A 57 -2.83 19.34 12.67
CA SER A 57 -1.71 20.29 12.71
C SER A 57 -2.09 21.64 12.07
N GLU A 58 -2.82 21.64 10.95
CA GLU A 58 -3.32 22.86 10.31
C GLU A 58 -4.31 23.62 11.20
N LYS A 59 -5.14 22.91 11.96
CA LYS A 59 -6.02 23.54 12.98
C LYS A 59 -5.19 24.20 14.09
N GLN A 60 -4.12 23.56 14.54
CA GLN A 60 -3.20 24.14 15.53
C GLN A 60 -2.47 25.37 14.95
N LEU A 61 -1.98 25.27 13.72
CA LEU A 61 -1.35 26.38 13.00
C LEU A 61 -2.30 27.57 12.90
N LYS A 62 -3.54 27.35 12.49
CA LYS A 62 -4.57 28.39 12.43
C LYS A 62 -4.79 29.04 13.79
N SER A 63 -4.89 28.23 14.86
CA SER A 63 -5.04 28.75 16.22
C SER A 63 -3.85 29.60 16.66
N LYS A 64 -2.61 29.19 16.35
CA LYS A 64 -1.39 29.95 16.68
C LYS A 64 -1.29 31.24 15.89
N LEU A 65 -1.65 31.23 14.61
CA LEU A 65 -1.69 32.43 13.77
C LEU A 65 -2.73 33.44 14.27
N THR A 66 -3.91 32.97 14.70
CA THR A 66 -4.91 33.84 15.34
C THR A 66 -4.39 34.44 16.66
N ALA A 67 -3.75 33.62 17.51
CA ALA A 67 -3.17 34.11 18.76
C ALA A 67 -2.05 35.14 18.50
N LEU A 68 -1.20 34.90 17.49
CA LEU A 68 -0.15 35.83 17.09
C LEU A 68 -0.74 37.16 16.61
N GLN A 69 -1.77 37.13 15.77
CA GLN A 69 -2.46 38.32 15.27
C GLN A 69 -3.07 39.15 16.41
N GLU A 70 -3.69 38.50 17.40
CA GLU A 70 -4.25 39.18 18.58
C GLU A 70 -3.13 39.84 19.41
N LEU A 71 -2.01 39.15 19.58
CA LEU A 71 -0.86 39.62 20.36
C LEU A 71 -0.16 40.80 19.67
N GLU A 72 0.00 40.76 18.35
CA GLU A 72 0.47 41.89 17.53
C GLU A 72 -0.47 43.09 17.65
N GLY A 73 -1.79 42.88 17.67
CA GLY A 73 -2.77 43.93 17.92
C GLY A 73 -2.60 44.59 19.28
N ARG A 74 -2.37 43.81 20.34
CA ARG A 74 -2.09 44.33 21.70
C ARG A 74 -0.79 45.14 21.74
N LEU A 75 0.28 44.62 21.11
CA LEU A 75 1.55 45.33 20.99
C LEU A 75 1.39 46.67 20.24
N ALA A 76 0.58 46.71 19.18
CA ALA A 76 0.31 47.95 18.44
C ALA A 76 -0.38 49.02 19.29
N VAL A 77 -1.35 48.62 20.13
CA VAL A 77 -2.01 49.53 21.09
C VAL A 77 -1.01 50.07 22.12
N MET A 78 -0.13 49.22 22.66
CA MET A 78 0.87 49.66 23.65
C MET A 78 1.96 50.55 23.05
N ARG A 79 2.22 50.48 21.74
CA ARG A 79 3.16 51.36 21.05
C ARG A 79 2.60 52.76 20.76
N ARG A 80 1.27 52.93 20.70
CA ARG A 80 0.64 54.23 20.39
C ARG A 80 1.11 55.37 21.30
N PRO A 81 1.06 55.25 22.64
CA PRO A 81 1.47 56.34 23.52
C PRO A 81 2.94 56.74 23.34
N VAL A 82 3.81 55.77 23.03
CA VAL A 82 5.23 56.04 22.76
C VAL A 82 5.42 56.74 21.41
N ALA A 83 4.67 56.33 20.38
CA ALA A 83 4.69 56.98 19.08
C ALA A 83 4.16 58.42 19.16
N GLU A 84 3.04 58.63 19.86
CA GLU A 84 2.44 59.96 20.12
C GLU A 84 3.40 60.87 20.91
N LEU A 85 4.11 60.33 21.91
CA LEU A 85 5.12 61.08 22.67
C LEU A 85 6.31 61.50 21.82
N VAL A 86 6.81 60.61 20.96
CA VAL A 86 7.90 60.91 20.03
C VAL A 86 7.46 61.98 19.03
N GLU A 87 6.24 61.90 18.51
CA GLU A 87 5.64 62.89 17.61
C GLU A 87 5.51 64.26 18.30
N LEU A 88 4.98 64.30 19.53
CA LEU A 88 4.90 65.51 20.34
C LEU A 88 6.28 66.12 20.66
N MET A 89 7.29 65.30 20.96
CA MET A 89 8.66 65.75 21.20
C MET A 89 9.35 66.27 19.94
N TYR A 90 8.96 65.76 18.76
CA TYR A 90 9.48 66.21 17.48
C TYR A 90 8.83 67.52 17.04
N GLU A 91 7.54 67.69 17.32
CA GLU A 91 6.77 68.92 17.03
C GLU A 91 7.04 70.05 18.03
N GLN A 92 7.37 69.73 19.28
CA GLN A 92 7.67 70.73 20.32
C GLN A 92 9.09 70.53 20.88
N PRO A 93 10.09 71.32 20.44
CA PRO A 93 11.42 71.27 21.05
C PRO A 93 11.27 71.75 22.49
N VAL A 94 11.49 70.83 23.44
CA VAL A 94 11.42 70.96 24.91
C VAL A 94 11.48 72.42 25.36
N ALA A 95 10.32 73.07 25.43
CA ALA A 95 10.21 74.42 25.93
C ALA A 95 10.49 74.40 27.44
N ALA A 96 11.12 75.48 27.91
CA ALA A 96 11.80 75.66 29.20
C ALA A 96 11.01 75.36 30.50
N ASP A 97 9.77 74.86 30.43
CA ASP A 97 8.87 74.70 31.58
C ASP A 97 8.94 73.33 32.29
N GLY A 98 9.56 72.31 31.68
CA GLY A 98 9.64 70.97 32.28
C GLY A 98 10.61 70.83 33.46
N VAL A 99 11.62 71.70 33.56
CA VAL A 99 12.72 71.58 34.55
C VAL A 99 12.63 72.63 35.67
N LEU A 100 11.84 73.70 35.46
CA LEU A 100 11.67 74.83 36.39
C LEU A 100 11.24 74.46 37.82
N PRO A 101 10.38 73.44 38.07
CA PRO A 101 10.05 73.01 39.43
C PRO A 101 11.25 72.42 40.17
N PHE A 102 12.23 71.85 39.46
CA PHE A 102 13.37 71.14 40.06
C PHE A 102 14.56 72.04 40.37
N LEU A 103 14.66 73.21 39.73
CA LEU A 103 15.79 74.14 39.90
C LEU A 103 15.63 75.12 41.08
N SER A 104 14.41 75.29 41.60
CA SER A 104 14.08 76.40 42.50
C SER A 104 14.27 76.11 44.00
N GLY A 105 15.35 75.46 44.46
CA GLY A 105 15.86 75.40 45.87
C GLY A 105 14.96 75.07 47.10
N GLY A 106 13.67 75.40 47.18
CA GLY A 106 12.79 75.24 48.35
C GLY A 106 11.86 74.02 48.28
N SER A 107 11.48 73.48 49.44
CA SER A 107 10.60 72.32 49.62
C SER A 107 9.12 72.71 49.62
N ASP A 108 8.56 73.00 48.45
CA ASP A 108 7.15 73.36 48.30
C ASP A 108 6.29 72.14 47.87
N GLN A 109 5.01 72.12 48.23
CA GLN A 109 4.09 70.97 48.04
C GLN A 109 3.97 70.54 46.55
N ARG A 110 4.19 71.49 45.63
CA ARG A 110 4.22 71.27 44.18
C ARG A 110 5.41 70.42 43.71
N LYS A 111 6.59 70.53 44.33
CA LYS A 111 7.76 69.72 43.97
C LYS A 111 7.66 68.29 44.47
N LEU A 112 7.07 68.10 45.65
CA LEU A 112 6.77 66.76 46.16
C LEU A 112 5.78 66.02 45.27
N ARG A 113 4.77 66.71 44.74
CA ARG A 113 3.89 66.16 43.70
C ARG A 113 4.66 65.84 42.44
N ALA A 114 5.45 66.77 41.92
CA ALA A 114 6.26 66.53 40.72
C ALA A 114 7.27 65.36 40.86
N LEU A 115 7.89 65.19 42.03
CA LEU A 115 8.77 64.05 42.35
C LEU A 115 7.99 62.73 42.44
N THR A 116 6.82 62.75 43.08
CA THR A 116 5.92 61.58 43.15
C THR A 116 5.44 61.20 41.75
N ASP A 117 5.04 62.18 40.93
CA ASP A 117 4.59 61.99 39.56
C ASP A 117 5.72 61.44 38.68
N ALA A 118 6.95 61.96 38.81
CA ALA A 118 8.11 61.45 38.11
C ALA A 118 8.45 60.00 38.52
N THR A 119 8.40 59.69 39.82
CA THR A 119 8.62 58.33 40.34
C THR A 119 7.54 57.37 39.83
N HIS A 120 6.29 57.82 39.82
CA HIS A 120 5.16 57.08 39.29
C HIS A 120 5.31 56.82 37.79
N MET A 121 5.70 57.83 37.00
CA MET A 121 5.98 57.67 35.56
C MET A 121 7.11 56.68 35.28
N VAL A 122 8.22 56.76 36.03
CA VAL A 122 9.33 55.81 35.90
C VAL A 122 8.86 54.38 36.22
N THR A 123 8.03 54.22 37.25
CA THR A 123 7.47 52.91 37.63
C THR A 123 6.53 52.35 36.56
N MET A 124 5.62 53.17 36.05
CA MET A 124 4.70 52.80 34.96
C MET A 124 5.46 52.47 33.67
N ARG A 125 6.51 53.22 33.34
CA ARG A 125 7.40 52.94 32.21
C ARG A 125 8.08 51.58 32.37
N GLN A 126 8.65 51.31 33.54
CA GLN A 126 9.36 50.06 33.80
C GLN A 126 8.41 48.85 33.67
N GLN A 127 7.21 48.93 34.25
CA GLN A 127 6.16 47.92 34.10
C GLN A 127 5.74 47.75 32.63
N ALA A 128 5.55 48.83 31.89
CA ALA A 128 5.20 48.77 30.47
C ALA A 128 6.29 48.09 29.63
N VAL A 129 7.57 48.40 29.90
CA VAL A 129 8.71 47.76 29.22
C VAL A 129 8.76 46.26 29.50
N GLU A 130 8.56 45.85 30.75
CA GLU A 130 8.54 44.43 31.14
C GLU A 130 7.39 43.66 30.48
N GLN A 131 6.17 44.21 30.51
CA GLN A 131 5.00 43.62 29.85
C GLN A 131 5.19 43.51 28.34
N THR A 132 5.73 44.56 27.71
CA THR A 132 5.99 44.57 26.27
C THR A 132 7.08 43.55 25.91
N SER A 133 8.14 43.44 26.71
CA SER A 133 9.20 42.44 26.53
C SER A 133 8.67 41.00 26.62
N ALA A 134 7.78 40.71 27.59
CA ALA A 134 7.14 39.42 27.71
C ALA A 134 6.26 39.09 26.48
N LEU A 135 5.49 40.07 25.99
CA LEU A 135 4.66 39.91 24.79
C LEU A 135 5.48 39.71 23.52
N TYR A 136 6.61 40.41 23.36
CA TYR A 136 7.52 40.15 22.23
C TYR A 136 8.06 38.73 22.24
N LYS A 137 8.53 38.22 23.40
CA LYS A 137 9.02 36.84 23.53
C LYS A 137 7.93 35.83 23.17
N GLU A 138 6.70 36.09 23.57
CA GLU A 138 5.56 35.23 23.25
C GLU A 138 5.20 35.27 21.76
N ALA A 139 5.25 36.45 21.13
CA ALA A 139 5.08 36.60 19.68
C ALA A 139 6.14 35.83 18.89
N GLU A 140 7.42 35.97 19.28
CA GLU A 140 8.53 35.25 18.67
C GLU A 140 8.35 33.73 18.81
N ARG A 141 7.93 33.26 19.98
CA ARG A 141 7.64 31.84 20.23
C ARG A 141 6.50 31.32 19.34
N LEU A 142 5.38 32.03 19.28
CA LEU A 142 4.24 31.65 18.45
C LEU A 142 4.58 31.64 16.96
N ALA A 143 5.35 32.62 16.49
CA ALA A 143 5.83 32.70 15.12
C ALA A 143 6.75 31.51 14.78
N ALA A 144 7.68 31.17 15.66
CA ALA A 144 8.57 30.03 15.49
C ALA A 144 7.78 28.70 15.44
N GLU A 145 6.86 28.48 16.37
CA GLU A 145 6.01 27.28 16.40
C GLU A 145 5.10 27.18 15.16
N ALA A 146 4.56 28.30 14.68
CA ALA A 146 3.76 28.33 13.46
C ALA A 146 4.60 28.01 12.21
N GLN A 147 5.82 28.54 12.14
CA GLN A 147 6.74 28.25 11.03
C GLN A 147 7.17 26.78 11.03
N GLU A 148 7.45 26.20 12.21
CA GLU A 148 7.80 24.79 12.36
C GLU A 148 6.65 23.87 11.92
N LEU A 149 5.42 24.12 12.38
CA LEU A 149 4.24 23.36 11.97
C LEU A 149 4.02 23.42 10.45
N ARG A 150 4.16 24.61 9.85
CA ARG A 150 4.00 24.79 8.41
C ARG A 150 5.07 24.03 7.61
N ALA A 151 6.34 24.14 8.02
CA ALA A 151 7.43 23.44 7.37
C ALA A 151 7.30 21.92 7.52
N GLY A 152 6.92 21.44 8.70
CA GLY A 152 6.70 20.02 8.98
C GLY A 152 5.57 19.43 8.14
N ASN A 153 4.44 20.14 8.01
CA ASN A 153 3.31 19.67 7.19
C ASN A 153 3.69 19.56 5.71
N LEU A 154 4.33 20.60 5.13
CA LEU A 154 4.75 20.59 3.73
C LEU A 154 5.75 19.47 3.43
N LEU A 155 6.71 19.25 4.33
CA LEU A 155 7.69 18.17 4.17
C LEU A 155 7.02 16.80 4.23
N ALA A 156 6.11 16.59 5.19
CA ALA A 156 5.39 15.33 5.35
C ALA A 156 4.52 15.01 4.12
N GLU A 157 3.81 16.00 3.56
CA GLU A 157 3.04 15.83 2.33
C GLU A 157 3.92 15.44 1.14
N ALA A 158 5.04 16.14 0.96
CA ALA A 158 5.95 15.90 -0.16
C ALA A 158 6.60 14.50 -0.10
N GLN A 159 7.06 14.08 1.09
CA GLN A 159 7.70 12.76 1.27
C GLN A 159 6.73 11.61 0.98
N ILE A 160 5.51 11.68 1.50
CA ILE A 160 4.52 10.61 1.35
C ILE A 160 4.00 10.55 -0.10
N ALA A 161 3.78 11.70 -0.73
CA ALA A 161 3.40 11.74 -2.14
C ALA A 161 4.47 11.08 -3.03
N ALA A 162 5.75 11.33 -2.75
CA ALA A 162 6.86 10.70 -3.46
C ALA A 162 6.96 9.19 -3.20
N GLU A 163 6.72 8.73 -1.98
CA GLU A 163 6.71 7.31 -1.62
C GLU A 163 5.58 6.56 -2.35
N VAL A 164 4.35 7.07 -2.28
CA VAL A 164 3.19 6.45 -2.96
C VAL A 164 3.37 6.44 -4.48
N ASP A 165 3.89 7.51 -5.07
CA ASP A 165 4.20 7.55 -6.51
C ASP A 165 5.25 6.52 -6.91
N THR A 166 6.28 6.34 -6.08
CA THR A 166 7.32 5.33 -6.29
C THR A 166 6.76 3.91 -6.22
N LEU A 167 5.95 3.62 -5.18
CA LEU A 167 5.28 2.33 -5.03
C LEU A 167 4.33 2.04 -6.19
N ARG A 168 3.56 3.04 -6.62
CA ARG A 168 2.65 2.93 -7.77
C ARG A 168 3.42 2.60 -9.06
N LYS A 169 4.51 3.32 -9.34
CA LYS A 169 5.36 3.05 -10.52
C LYS A 169 5.95 1.64 -10.50
N ARG A 170 6.40 1.17 -9.33
CA ARG A 170 6.91 -0.19 -9.16
C ARG A 170 5.83 -1.23 -9.40
N SER A 171 4.65 -1.05 -8.81
CA SER A 171 3.48 -1.91 -9.01
C SER A 171 3.09 -1.97 -10.49
N ASP A 172 2.93 -0.81 -11.14
CA ASP A 172 2.60 -0.71 -12.57
C ASP A 172 3.61 -1.46 -13.45
N LYS A 173 4.91 -1.38 -13.14
CA LYS A 173 5.96 -2.08 -13.90
C LYS A 173 5.82 -3.60 -13.78
N ILE A 174 5.59 -4.11 -12.57
CA ILE A 174 5.46 -5.55 -12.33
C ILE A 174 4.19 -6.08 -13.00
N VAL A 175 3.07 -5.38 -12.85
CA VAL A 175 1.78 -5.75 -13.45
C VAL A 175 1.87 -5.75 -14.99
N LYS A 176 2.53 -4.75 -15.58
CA LYS A 176 2.79 -4.72 -17.03
C LYS A 176 3.65 -5.89 -17.49
N SER A 177 4.68 -6.25 -16.73
CA SER A 177 5.53 -7.41 -17.03
C SER A 177 4.75 -8.71 -16.98
N LEU A 178 3.97 -8.92 -15.91
CA LEU A 178 3.08 -10.08 -15.75
C LEU A 178 2.08 -10.17 -16.91
N THR A 179 1.43 -9.06 -17.24
CA THR A 179 0.46 -8.98 -18.35
C THR A 179 1.11 -9.32 -19.69
N ALA A 180 2.32 -8.83 -19.96
CA ALA A 180 3.03 -9.10 -21.20
C ALA A 180 3.37 -10.59 -21.37
N GLU A 181 3.84 -11.26 -20.30
CA GLU A 181 4.11 -12.70 -20.35
C GLU A 181 2.83 -13.53 -20.50
N LEU A 182 1.76 -13.20 -19.79
CA LEU A 182 0.47 -13.89 -19.95
C LEU A 182 -0.08 -13.76 -21.38
N VAL A 183 0.03 -12.59 -22.01
CA VAL A 183 -0.37 -12.38 -23.41
C VAL A 183 0.50 -13.20 -24.37
N LYS A 184 1.82 -13.27 -24.15
CA LYS A 184 2.74 -14.10 -24.94
C LYS A 184 2.39 -15.59 -24.86
N LEU A 185 1.85 -16.01 -23.72
CA LEU A 185 1.38 -17.38 -23.48
C LEU A 185 -0.06 -17.60 -23.99
N GLY A 186 -0.70 -16.61 -24.61
CA GLY A 186 -2.00 -16.76 -25.26
C GLY A 186 -3.21 -16.52 -24.37
N ILE A 187 -3.02 -16.00 -23.15
CA ILE A 187 -4.12 -15.53 -22.31
C ILE A 187 -4.63 -14.20 -22.87
N LYS A 188 -5.93 -14.15 -23.16
CA LYS A 188 -6.58 -12.92 -23.64
C LYS A 188 -6.78 -11.97 -22.47
N ILE A 189 -5.98 -10.90 -22.45
CA ILE A 189 -6.06 -9.83 -21.46
C ILE A 189 -6.37 -8.53 -22.20
N ASP A 190 -7.36 -7.80 -21.71
CA ASP A 190 -7.71 -6.52 -22.30
C ASP A 190 -6.63 -5.48 -21.94
N LYS A 191 -5.96 -4.98 -22.98
CA LYS A 191 -4.78 -4.10 -22.89
C LYS A 191 -5.03 -2.76 -22.19
N VAL A 192 -6.26 -2.45 -21.81
CA VAL A 192 -6.67 -1.10 -21.39
C VAL A 192 -6.96 -1.00 -19.90
N GLY A 193 -6.88 -2.08 -19.11
CA GLY A 193 -6.99 -1.99 -17.64
C GLY A 193 -8.25 -1.25 -17.15
N ARG A 194 -9.32 -1.27 -17.94
CA ARG A 194 -10.64 -0.75 -17.58
C ARG A 194 -11.57 -1.93 -17.50
N ASP A 195 -12.45 -1.91 -16.50
CA ASP A 195 -13.37 -2.95 -16.03
C ASP A 195 -14.38 -3.53 -17.06
N ALA A 196 -14.12 -3.39 -18.35
CA ALA A 196 -14.92 -3.94 -19.41
C ALA A 196 -14.30 -5.25 -19.93
N LEU A 197 -14.63 -6.36 -19.25
CA LEU A 197 -14.69 -7.73 -19.81
C LEU A 197 -13.39 -8.53 -20.04
N GLY A 198 -12.25 -8.08 -19.50
CA GLY A 198 -10.97 -8.80 -19.60
C GLY A 198 -10.46 -9.38 -18.28
N CYS A 199 -9.66 -10.45 -18.37
CA CYS A 199 -8.97 -11.04 -17.21
C CYS A 199 -8.09 -9.99 -16.52
N ASN A 200 -8.41 -9.65 -15.26
CA ASN A 200 -7.53 -8.85 -14.41
C ASN A 200 -6.72 -9.77 -13.49
N PRO A 201 -5.40 -9.91 -13.71
CA PRO A 201 -4.56 -10.82 -12.95
C PRO A 201 -4.46 -10.50 -11.45
N LEU A 202 -4.88 -9.30 -11.02
CA LEU A 202 -4.83 -8.85 -9.62
C LEU A 202 -6.11 -9.12 -8.83
N ARG A 203 -7.17 -9.62 -9.48
CA ARG A 203 -8.49 -9.81 -8.85
C ARG A 203 -8.65 -11.13 -8.09
N ALA A 204 -7.56 -11.83 -7.82
CA ALA A 204 -7.54 -13.07 -7.04
C ALA A 204 -8.33 -12.94 -5.73
N ALA A 205 -8.02 -11.92 -4.91
CA ALA A 205 -8.65 -11.70 -3.60
C ALA A 205 -10.15 -11.41 -3.65
N THR A 206 -10.67 -10.85 -4.76
CA THR A 206 -12.09 -10.53 -4.90
C THR A 206 -12.96 -11.73 -5.30
N ALA A 207 -12.34 -12.88 -5.65
CA ALA A 207 -13.10 -14.07 -5.98
C ALA A 207 -13.80 -14.67 -4.75
N ASP A 208 -13.22 -14.50 -3.56
CA ASP A 208 -13.75 -15.00 -2.29
C ASP A 208 -14.98 -14.21 -1.79
N ASP A 209 -15.24 -13.03 -2.37
CA ASP A 209 -16.43 -12.21 -2.09
C ASP A 209 -17.71 -12.79 -2.71
N TYR A 210 -17.58 -13.74 -3.64
CA TYR A 210 -18.72 -14.34 -4.35
C TYR A 210 -19.05 -15.73 -3.79
N PRO A 211 -20.35 -16.05 -3.60
CA PRO A 211 -20.74 -17.40 -3.21
C PRO A 211 -20.34 -18.44 -4.27
N ASN A 212 -20.18 -19.68 -3.82
CA ASN A 212 -19.82 -20.82 -4.67
C ASN A 212 -20.78 -20.96 -5.87
N GLY A 213 -20.20 -20.89 -7.08
CA GLY A 213 -20.91 -20.97 -8.35
C GLY A 213 -21.50 -19.64 -8.83
N LEU A 214 -21.20 -18.52 -8.17
CA LEU A 214 -21.75 -17.19 -8.50
C LEU A 214 -20.70 -16.12 -8.82
N ILE A 215 -19.43 -16.50 -9.02
CA ILE A 215 -18.39 -15.60 -9.56
C ILE A 215 -18.81 -15.07 -10.95
N PRO A 216 -18.92 -13.74 -11.16
CA PRO A 216 -19.29 -13.16 -12.45
C PRO A 216 -18.27 -13.52 -13.53
N LYS A 217 -18.74 -13.79 -14.76
CA LYS A 217 -17.86 -14.14 -15.89
C LYS A 217 -16.76 -13.11 -16.17
N GLY A 218 -17.04 -11.82 -15.98
CA GLY A 218 -16.06 -10.75 -16.13
C GLY A 218 -14.96 -10.71 -15.06
N MET A 219 -15.09 -11.51 -13.99
CA MET A 219 -14.09 -11.68 -12.94
C MET A 219 -13.24 -12.94 -13.14
N LEU A 220 -13.63 -13.81 -14.08
CA LEU A 220 -12.90 -15.02 -14.42
C LEU A 220 -11.90 -14.74 -15.54
N CYS A 221 -10.78 -15.43 -15.47
CA CYS A 221 -9.73 -15.41 -16.48
C CYS A 221 -9.83 -16.67 -17.35
N PRO A 222 -9.82 -16.53 -18.69
CA PRO A 222 -9.86 -17.68 -19.58
C PRO A 222 -8.55 -18.46 -19.53
N LEU A 223 -8.64 -19.78 -19.62
CA LEU A 223 -7.48 -20.67 -19.78
C LEU A 223 -7.00 -20.70 -21.24
N GLN A 224 -5.81 -21.27 -21.45
CA GLN A 224 -5.30 -21.60 -22.79
C GLN A 224 -6.19 -22.67 -23.47
N GLN A 225 -6.84 -23.52 -22.67
CA GLN A 225 -7.85 -24.48 -23.10
C GLN A 225 -9.18 -23.76 -23.33
N LYS A 226 -9.63 -23.75 -24.58
CA LYS A 226 -10.84 -23.03 -25.00
C LYS A 226 -12.07 -23.47 -24.21
N GLY A 227 -12.88 -22.51 -23.78
CA GLY A 227 -14.15 -22.77 -23.09
C GLY A 227 -14.04 -22.88 -21.58
N HIS A 228 -12.82 -22.85 -21.03
CA HIS A 228 -12.58 -22.94 -19.59
C HIS A 228 -12.04 -21.62 -19.05
N SER A 229 -12.45 -21.30 -17.83
CA SER A 229 -11.98 -20.13 -17.09
C SER A 229 -11.84 -20.48 -15.61
N LEU A 230 -10.97 -19.78 -14.90
CA LEU A 230 -10.81 -19.87 -13.44
C LEU A 230 -10.73 -18.46 -12.84
N ARG A 231 -10.64 -18.35 -11.51
CA ARG A 231 -10.17 -17.10 -10.88
C ARG A 231 -8.73 -16.78 -11.30
N ALA A 232 -8.34 -15.52 -11.14
CA ALA A 232 -7.14 -14.97 -11.75
C ALA A 232 -5.84 -15.65 -11.31
N ASP A 233 -5.66 -15.83 -10.00
CA ASP A 233 -4.54 -16.56 -9.38
C ASP A 233 -4.45 -18.01 -9.88
N ALA A 234 -5.56 -18.77 -9.76
CA ALA A 234 -5.61 -20.15 -10.23
C ALA A 234 -5.30 -20.25 -11.73
N THR A 235 -5.76 -19.29 -12.54
CA THR A 235 -5.44 -19.23 -13.97
C THR A 235 -3.94 -19.05 -14.21
N ILE A 236 -3.30 -18.09 -13.54
CA ILE A 236 -1.87 -17.83 -13.70
C ILE A 236 -1.06 -19.05 -13.27
N ALA A 237 -1.40 -19.64 -12.12
CA ALA A 237 -0.78 -20.86 -11.61
C ALA A 237 -0.93 -22.04 -12.59
N PHE A 238 -2.14 -22.21 -13.15
CA PHE A 238 -2.41 -23.25 -14.14
C PHE A 238 -1.62 -23.04 -15.44
N VAL A 239 -1.43 -21.80 -15.88
CA VAL A 239 -0.59 -21.50 -17.06
C VAL A 239 0.85 -21.94 -16.81
N SER A 240 1.44 -21.61 -15.65
CA SER A 240 2.79 -22.05 -15.30
C SER A 240 2.90 -23.58 -15.28
N LEU A 241 1.91 -24.26 -14.68
CA LEU A 241 1.83 -25.73 -14.65
C LEU A 241 1.72 -26.32 -16.07
N ASN A 242 0.85 -25.76 -16.91
CA ASN A 242 0.64 -26.23 -18.27
C ASN A 242 1.90 -26.05 -19.14
N GLU A 243 2.64 -24.98 -18.95
CA GLU A 243 3.92 -24.75 -19.64
C GLU A 243 4.99 -25.76 -19.24
N ALA A 244 5.09 -26.07 -17.94
CA ALA A 244 5.98 -27.12 -17.45
C ALA A 244 5.58 -28.50 -17.97
N TYR A 245 4.27 -28.80 -17.97
CA TYR A 245 3.72 -30.03 -18.52
C TYR A 245 4.01 -30.15 -20.03
N ARG A 246 3.80 -29.07 -20.80
CA ARG A 246 4.10 -29.03 -22.24
C ARG A 246 5.58 -29.27 -22.52
N LYS A 247 6.47 -28.73 -21.69
CA LYS A 247 7.92 -28.98 -21.83
C LYS A 247 8.27 -30.44 -21.57
N GLN A 248 7.57 -31.11 -20.64
CA GLN A 248 7.79 -32.51 -20.32
C GLN A 248 7.22 -33.46 -21.39
N PHE A 249 5.99 -33.22 -21.84
CA PHE A 249 5.24 -34.16 -22.67
C PHE A 249 5.04 -33.73 -24.13
N GLY A 250 5.49 -32.53 -24.51
CA GLY A 250 5.36 -31.98 -25.85
C GLY A 250 3.93 -31.58 -26.26
N LYS A 251 2.95 -31.71 -25.35
CA LYS A 251 1.53 -31.38 -25.56
C LYS A 251 1.00 -30.55 -24.40
N SER A 252 0.05 -29.66 -24.66
CA SER A 252 -0.67 -28.96 -23.59
C SER A 252 -1.54 -29.94 -22.80
N MET A 253 -1.76 -29.63 -21.52
CA MET A 253 -2.73 -30.31 -20.67
C MET A 253 -4.12 -30.22 -21.29
N CYS A 254 -4.86 -31.31 -21.18
CA CYS A 254 -6.24 -31.42 -21.61
C CYS A 254 -7.13 -31.13 -20.39
N VAL A 255 -8.11 -30.25 -20.55
CA VAL A 255 -9.06 -29.85 -19.50
C VAL A 255 -10.45 -30.24 -19.96
N THR A 256 -11.20 -30.95 -19.12
CA THR A 256 -12.61 -31.27 -19.36
C THR A 256 -13.55 -30.36 -18.60
N ASP A 257 -13.16 -29.90 -17.42
CA ASP A 257 -13.96 -28.99 -16.61
C ASP A 257 -13.07 -28.06 -15.77
N ALA A 258 -13.59 -26.87 -15.44
CA ALA A 258 -12.90 -25.81 -14.70
C ALA A 258 -13.92 -25.07 -13.83
N TYR A 259 -14.06 -23.75 -13.93
CA TYR A 259 -15.14 -23.06 -13.22
C TYR A 259 -16.53 -23.56 -13.65
N ARG A 260 -17.38 -23.89 -12.67
CA ARG A 260 -18.77 -24.33 -12.89
C ARG A 260 -19.73 -23.43 -12.11
N SER A 261 -20.66 -22.78 -12.81
CA SER A 261 -21.67 -21.93 -12.18
C SER A 261 -22.66 -22.75 -11.33
N LEU A 262 -23.40 -22.09 -10.46
CA LEU A 262 -24.39 -22.73 -9.59
C LEU A 262 -25.46 -23.47 -10.40
N GLY A 263 -25.94 -22.87 -11.50
CA GLY A 263 -26.92 -23.49 -12.38
C GLY A 263 -26.37 -24.72 -13.12
N GLU A 264 -25.11 -24.67 -13.55
CA GLU A 264 -24.43 -25.83 -14.14
C GLU A 264 -24.23 -26.94 -13.10
N GLN A 265 -23.84 -26.58 -11.87
CA GLN A 265 -23.70 -27.52 -10.76
C GLN A 265 -25.04 -28.20 -10.42
N GLN A 266 -26.15 -27.46 -10.40
CA GLN A 266 -27.49 -28.03 -10.24
C GLN A 266 -27.78 -29.04 -11.35
N SER A 267 -27.53 -28.67 -12.61
CA SER A 267 -27.73 -29.59 -13.74
C SER A 267 -26.90 -30.86 -13.64
N VAL A 268 -25.64 -30.76 -13.19
CA VAL A 268 -24.77 -31.93 -12.99
C VAL A 268 -25.26 -32.78 -11.81
N TYR A 269 -25.64 -32.15 -10.69
CA TYR A 269 -26.16 -32.82 -9.50
C TYR A 269 -27.40 -33.66 -9.80
N TYR A 270 -28.35 -33.12 -10.57
CA TYR A 270 -29.55 -33.86 -10.96
C TYR A 270 -29.28 -34.98 -11.98
N ARG A 271 -28.27 -34.82 -12.85
CA ARG A 271 -27.92 -35.85 -13.85
C ARG A 271 -27.02 -36.95 -13.31
N ARG A 272 -26.28 -36.70 -12.23
CA ARG A 272 -25.31 -37.63 -11.63
C ARG A 272 -25.47 -37.69 -10.10
N PRO A 273 -26.60 -38.21 -9.60
CA PRO A 273 -26.84 -38.30 -8.17
C PRO A 273 -25.77 -39.17 -7.50
N GLY A 274 -25.21 -38.70 -6.37
CA GLY A 274 -24.19 -39.41 -5.59
C GLY A 274 -22.74 -39.21 -6.05
N PHE A 275 -22.50 -38.63 -7.23
CA PHE A 275 -21.15 -38.31 -7.73
C PHE A 275 -20.87 -36.81 -7.75
N ALA A 276 -21.90 -36.00 -7.91
CA ALA A 276 -21.73 -34.56 -7.94
C ALA A 276 -21.84 -33.96 -6.53
N ALA A 277 -20.97 -32.99 -6.23
CA ALA A 277 -21.11 -32.14 -5.06
C ALA A 277 -22.49 -31.46 -5.04
N VAL A 278 -23.04 -31.28 -3.83
CA VAL A 278 -24.27 -30.49 -3.62
C VAL A 278 -24.07 -29.09 -4.21
N PRO A 279 -25.05 -28.53 -4.94
CA PRO A 279 -24.95 -27.17 -5.49
C PRO A 279 -24.53 -26.14 -4.44
N GLY A 280 -23.53 -25.33 -4.76
CA GLY A 280 -22.92 -24.37 -3.84
C GLY A 280 -21.83 -24.94 -2.93
N ARG A 281 -21.39 -26.20 -3.13
CA ARG A 281 -20.30 -26.83 -2.36
C ARG A 281 -19.16 -27.40 -3.21
N SER A 282 -19.13 -27.13 -4.51
CA SER A 282 -18.09 -27.66 -5.40
C SER A 282 -16.91 -26.71 -5.49
N ASN A 283 -15.68 -27.21 -5.43
CA ASN A 283 -14.48 -26.38 -5.65
C ASN A 283 -14.41 -25.80 -7.07
N HIS A 284 -15.07 -26.44 -8.06
CA HIS A 284 -15.29 -25.85 -9.38
C HIS A 284 -16.09 -24.54 -9.30
N GLY A 285 -17.06 -24.43 -8.40
CA GLY A 285 -17.82 -23.19 -8.21
C GLY A 285 -17.04 -22.07 -7.53
N LEU A 286 -15.89 -22.38 -6.91
CA LEU A 286 -14.94 -21.38 -6.41
C LEU A 286 -13.91 -20.98 -7.46
N GLY A 287 -13.91 -21.62 -8.63
CA GLY A 287 -12.88 -21.44 -9.66
C GLY A 287 -11.51 -21.97 -9.23
N LEU A 288 -11.48 -22.90 -8.27
CA LEU A 288 -10.28 -23.47 -7.66
C LEU A 288 -10.03 -24.92 -8.10
N ALA A 289 -10.81 -25.46 -9.03
CA ALA A 289 -10.66 -26.86 -9.45
C ALA A 289 -10.66 -26.99 -10.97
N VAL A 290 -9.94 -28.01 -11.43
CA VAL A 290 -9.92 -28.47 -12.81
C VAL A 290 -10.07 -29.99 -12.87
N ASP A 291 -10.82 -30.45 -13.85
CA ASP A 291 -10.85 -31.85 -14.25
C ASP A 291 -9.99 -32.01 -15.52
N LEU A 292 -9.02 -32.92 -15.47
CA LEU A 292 -7.99 -33.07 -16.49
C LEU A 292 -8.14 -34.36 -17.27
N CYS A 293 -7.72 -34.32 -18.54
CA CYS A 293 -7.73 -35.46 -19.47
C CYS A 293 -6.36 -35.68 -20.13
N GLY A 294 -6.30 -36.57 -21.12
CA GLY A 294 -5.11 -36.74 -21.97
C GLY A 294 -3.99 -37.56 -21.33
N GLY A 295 -4.33 -38.34 -20.31
CA GLY A 295 -3.42 -39.18 -19.53
C GLY A 295 -3.62 -38.97 -18.04
N VAL A 296 -3.79 -37.72 -17.60
CA VAL A 296 -3.89 -37.36 -16.18
C VAL A 296 -5.08 -38.02 -15.49
N GLU A 297 -6.22 -38.21 -16.17
CA GLU A 297 -7.40 -38.91 -15.66
C GLU A 297 -7.18 -40.39 -15.33
N ARG A 298 -6.01 -40.96 -15.66
CA ARG A 298 -5.67 -42.36 -15.43
C ARG A 298 -4.61 -42.45 -14.35
N SER A 299 -5.02 -42.86 -13.15
CA SER A 299 -4.10 -43.11 -12.04
C SER A 299 -2.99 -44.07 -12.46
N GLY A 300 -1.75 -43.75 -12.06
CA GLY A 300 -0.54 -44.52 -12.42
C GLY A 300 0.00 -44.27 -13.84
N SER A 301 -0.66 -43.47 -14.68
CA SER A 301 -0.07 -43.03 -15.94
C SER A 301 1.16 -42.16 -15.72
N ALA A 302 2.01 -42.05 -16.74
CA ALA A 302 3.18 -41.16 -16.69
C ALA A 302 2.77 -39.70 -16.43
N GLU A 303 1.67 -39.25 -17.05
CA GLU A 303 1.09 -37.93 -16.85
C GLU A 303 0.61 -37.71 -15.40
N PHE A 304 -0.14 -38.66 -14.83
CA PHE A 304 -0.65 -38.56 -13.46
C PHE A 304 0.48 -38.55 -12.43
N VAL A 305 1.44 -39.48 -12.54
CA VAL A 305 2.60 -39.55 -11.63
C VAL A 305 3.45 -38.28 -11.70
N TRP A 306 3.60 -37.71 -12.91
CA TRP A 306 4.29 -36.43 -13.05
C TRP A 306 3.53 -35.31 -12.34
N MET A 307 2.20 -35.25 -12.48
CA MET A 307 1.38 -34.27 -11.79
C MET A 307 1.49 -34.41 -10.26
N GLU A 308 1.42 -35.63 -9.71
CA GLU A 308 1.57 -35.86 -8.27
C GLU A 308 2.91 -35.33 -7.72
N LYS A 309 3.98 -35.49 -8.50
CA LYS A 309 5.32 -35.03 -8.13
C LYS A 309 5.52 -33.52 -8.28
N ASN A 310 4.84 -32.86 -9.23
CA ASN A 310 5.18 -31.51 -9.66
C ASN A 310 4.11 -30.45 -9.43
N ALA A 311 2.82 -30.82 -9.41
CA ALA A 311 1.72 -29.86 -9.41
C ALA A 311 1.76 -28.89 -8.22
N LYS A 312 2.17 -29.39 -7.03
CA LYS A 312 2.20 -28.59 -5.79
C LYS A 312 3.11 -27.38 -5.88
N ARG A 313 4.14 -27.44 -6.73
CA ARG A 313 5.09 -26.33 -6.98
C ARG A 313 4.46 -25.14 -7.69
N TYR A 314 3.23 -25.33 -8.19
CA TYR A 314 2.42 -24.32 -8.85
C TYR A 314 1.08 -24.13 -8.10
N GLY A 315 1.00 -24.53 -6.82
CA GLY A 315 -0.23 -24.44 -6.03
C GLY A 315 -1.31 -25.47 -6.33
N TRP A 316 -1.10 -26.37 -7.30
CA TRP A 316 -2.07 -27.39 -7.68
C TRP A 316 -1.81 -28.72 -6.97
N PHE A 317 -2.84 -29.45 -6.58
CA PHE A 317 -2.68 -30.74 -5.92
C PHE A 317 -3.85 -31.67 -6.22
N HIS A 318 -3.60 -32.97 -6.07
CA HIS A 318 -4.63 -33.97 -6.08
C HIS A 318 -5.13 -34.18 -4.64
N PRO A 319 -6.40 -33.88 -4.33
CA PRO A 319 -6.87 -33.90 -2.96
C PRO A 319 -6.98 -35.34 -2.43
N ALA A 320 -6.74 -35.52 -1.12
CA ALA A 320 -6.69 -36.84 -0.51
C ALA A 320 -7.99 -37.66 -0.69
N TRP A 321 -9.15 -36.99 -0.70
CA TRP A 321 -10.44 -37.64 -0.90
C TRP A 321 -10.57 -38.27 -2.29
N ALA A 322 -9.96 -37.66 -3.33
CA ALA A 322 -10.08 -38.09 -4.72
C ALA A 322 -9.33 -39.41 -5.01
N TYR A 323 -8.50 -39.88 -4.09
CA TYR A 323 -7.90 -41.22 -4.15
C TYR A 323 -8.88 -42.35 -3.78
N SER A 324 -10.05 -42.04 -3.22
CA SER A 324 -10.89 -43.06 -2.58
C SER A 324 -12.37 -42.96 -2.92
N ASN A 325 -13.11 -41.99 -2.37
CA ASN A 325 -14.56 -41.91 -2.56
C ASN A 325 -15.09 -40.46 -2.58
N PRO A 326 -15.58 -39.97 -3.74
CA PRO A 326 -15.48 -40.61 -5.04
C PRO A 326 -14.01 -40.72 -5.49
N PHE A 327 -13.66 -41.79 -6.21
CA PHE A 327 -12.36 -41.90 -6.86
C PHE A 327 -12.34 -41.04 -8.12
N GLU A 328 -11.56 -39.97 -8.11
CA GLU A 328 -11.55 -38.93 -9.14
C GLU A 328 -10.13 -38.56 -9.59
N PRO A 329 -9.36 -39.47 -10.20
CA PRO A 329 -7.97 -39.21 -10.62
C PRO A 329 -7.80 -38.02 -11.59
N TRP A 330 -8.89 -37.60 -12.24
CA TRP A 330 -8.92 -36.41 -13.09
C TRP A 330 -8.99 -35.10 -12.30
N HIS A 331 -9.37 -35.11 -11.02
CA HIS A 331 -9.70 -33.90 -10.25
C HIS A 331 -8.48 -33.31 -9.55
N TRP A 332 -8.20 -32.04 -9.81
CA TRP A 332 -7.09 -31.30 -9.22
C TRP A 332 -7.58 -29.96 -8.70
N GLU A 333 -7.11 -29.61 -7.51
CA GLU A 333 -7.49 -28.40 -6.80
C GLU A 333 -6.31 -27.44 -6.70
N TYR A 334 -6.58 -26.14 -6.71
CA TYR A 334 -5.62 -25.08 -6.46
C TYR A 334 -5.79 -24.58 -5.04
N ASP A 335 -4.69 -24.50 -4.31
CA ASP A 335 -4.62 -23.93 -2.97
C ASP A 335 -3.71 -22.69 -3.00
N PRO A 336 -4.27 -21.48 -2.82
CA PRO A 336 -3.50 -20.24 -2.70
C PRO A 336 -2.44 -20.30 -1.59
N ASP A 337 -2.69 -21.03 -0.50
CA ASP A 337 -1.74 -21.11 0.62
C ASP A 337 -0.51 -21.93 0.24
N ILE A 338 -0.67 -23.03 -0.51
CA ILE A 338 0.46 -23.82 -1.04
C ILE A 338 1.28 -22.97 -2.01
N ASP A 339 0.62 -22.18 -2.87
CA ASP A 339 1.28 -21.34 -3.87
C ASP A 339 1.95 -20.08 -3.28
N SER A 340 1.63 -19.72 -2.02
CA SER A 340 2.21 -18.58 -1.31
C SER A 340 3.49 -18.92 -0.52
N VAL A 341 3.73 -20.22 -0.26
CA VAL A 341 4.82 -20.71 0.60
C VAL A 341 6.05 -21.20 -0.20
N LEU A 342 5.91 -21.40 -1.51
CA LEU A 342 6.95 -21.92 -2.41
C LEU A 342 7.54 -20.84 -3.33
#